data_AF-A0A2S9FGB9-F1
#
_entry.id   AF-A0A2S9FGB9-F1
#
_cell.length_a   1.000
_cell.length_b   1.000
_cell.length_c   1.000
_cell.angle_alpha   90.00
_cell.angle_beta   90.00
_cell.angle_gamma   90.00
#
_symmetry.space_group_name_H-M   'P 1'
#
loop_
_entity.id
_entity.type
_entity.pdbx_description
1 polymer ?
#
loop_
_entity_poly.entity_id
_entity_poly.type
_entity_poly.pdbx_seq_one_letter_code
_entity_poly.pdbx_strand_id
1 'polypeptide(L)' 'MDLSTRYLGLNLRNPLVASASPLSKSVDGVRRLVDSGVGAVVLYSLFEEQLRRGAEQNSRMARAGSESFAESLSYF' A
#
# COMPACT_ATOMS: atom_id res chain seq x y z
N MET A 1 18.11 -28.88 -6.52
CA MET A 1 18.27 -27.97 -7.67
C MET A 1 18.25 -26.55 -7.11
N ASP A 2 19.20 -25.70 -7.50
CA ASP A 2 19.17 -24.29 -7.11
C ASP A 2 18.31 -23.51 -8.14
N LEU A 3 17.36 -22.73 -7.64
CA LEU A 3 16.47 -21.89 -8.45
C LEU A 3 16.80 -20.41 -8.31
N SER A 4 17.83 -20.05 -7.53
CA SER A 4 18.22 -18.65 -7.34
C SER A 4 18.45 -17.95 -8.69
N THR A 5 18.01 -16.69 -8.78
CA THR A 5 18.11 -15.92 -10.03
C THR A 5 18.42 -14.46 -9.78
N ARG A 6 19.01 -13.81 -10.78
CA ARG A 6 19.25 -12.38 -10.79
C ARG A 6 18.30 -11.70 -11.77
N TYR A 7 17.47 -10.79 -11.26
CA TYR A 7 16.47 -10.08 -12.07
C TYR A 7 16.51 -8.58 -11.76
N LEU A 8 16.72 -7.75 -12.78
CA LEU A 8 16.81 -6.29 -12.64
C LEU A 8 17.80 -5.82 -11.54
N GLY A 9 18.92 -6.53 -11.38
CA GLY A 9 19.91 -6.24 -10.34
C GLY A 9 19.60 -6.80 -8.95
N LEU A 10 18.41 -7.39 -8.74
CA LEU A 10 18.01 -8.04 -7.50
C LEU A 10 18.39 -9.53 -7.51
N ASN A 11 18.80 -10.07 -6.37
CA ASN A 11 18.97 -11.51 -6.17
C ASN A 11 17.70 -12.08 -5.56
N LEU A 12 17.04 -12.99 -6.27
CA LEU A 12 15.79 -13.64 -5.85
C LEU A 12 16.06 -15.10 -5.50
N ARG A 13 15.36 -15.60 -4.48
CA ARG A 13 15.42 -17.01 -4.06
C ARG A 13 14.94 -18.00 -5.13
N ASN A 14 14.10 -17.54 -6.06
CA ASN A 14 13.59 -18.27 -7.22
C ASN A 14 12.99 -17.29 -8.25
N PRO A 15 12.70 -17.71 -9.49
CA PRO A 15 12.17 -16.82 -10.54
C PRO A 15 10.65 -16.57 -10.44
N LEU A 16 9.96 -17.05 -9.40
CA LEU A 16 8.51 -16.89 -9.30
C LEU A 16 8.15 -15.50 -8.78
N VAL A 17 7.36 -14.78 -9.56
CA VAL A 17 6.88 -13.44 -9.22
C VAL A 17 5.35 -13.46 -9.16
N ALA A 18 4.77 -13.08 -8.02
CA ALA A 18 3.32 -12.97 -7.89
C ALA A 18 2.82 -11.69 -8.59
N SER A 19 1.82 -11.83 -9.47
CA SER A 19 1.18 -10.69 -10.12
C SER A 19 0.35 -9.86 -9.12
N ALA A 20 0.00 -8.63 -9.52
CA ALA A 20 -0.93 -7.81 -8.77
C ALA A 20 -2.27 -8.55 -8.63
N SER A 21 -2.67 -8.81 -7.38
CA SER A 21 -3.86 -9.59 -7.03
C SER A 21 -4.36 -9.14 -5.66
N PRO A 22 -5.60 -9.45 -5.24
CA PRO A 22 -6.12 -8.99 -3.94
C PRO A 22 -5.20 -9.27 -2.75
N LEU A 23 -4.36 -10.31 -2.82
CA LEU A 23 -3.36 -10.66 -1.80
C LEU A 23 -2.24 -9.61 -1.68
N SER A 24 -1.94 -8.83 -2.72
CA SER A 24 -0.94 -7.75 -2.65
C SER A 24 -1.50 -6.39 -2.21
N LYS A 25 -2.77 -6.31 -1.78
CA LYS A 25 -3.37 -5.06 -1.24
C LYS A 25 -3.02 -4.76 0.21
N SER A 26 -2.69 -5.78 0.98
CA SER A 26 -2.40 -5.65 2.41
C SER A 26 -1.03 -6.21 2.74
N VAL A 27 -0.41 -5.69 3.80
CA VAL A 27 0.86 -6.19 4.30
C VAL A 27 0.76 -7.66 4.68
N ASP A 28 -0.35 -8.08 5.30
CA ASP A 28 -0.61 -9.46 5.67
C ASP A 28 -0.66 -10.39 4.44
N GLY A 29 -1.37 -9.99 3.38
CA GLY A 29 -1.44 -10.79 2.16
C GLY A 29 -0.09 -10.88 1.44
N VAL A 30 0.71 -9.80 1.41
CA VAL A 30 2.08 -9.82 0.90
C VAL A 30 2.95 -10.77 1.72
N ARG A 31 2.81 -10.78 3.05
CA ARG A 31 3.54 -11.69 3.94
C ARG A 31 3.22 -13.15 3.61
N ARG A 32 1.93 -13.48 3.46
CA ARG A 32 1.50 -14.83 3.07
C ARG A 32 2.05 -15.28 1.72
N LEU A 33 2.15 -14.37 0.74
CA LEU A 33 2.78 -14.66 -0.56
C LEU A 33 4.26 -15.01 -0.39
N VAL A 34 5.01 -14.23 0.42
CA VAL A 34 6.42 -14.49 0.73
C VAL A 34 6.60 -15.81 1.47
N ASP A 35 5.73 -16.10 2.44
CA ASP A 35 5.71 -17.36 3.20
C ASP A 35 5.40 -18.56 2.29
N SER A 36 4.61 -18.35 1.23
CA SER A 36 4.33 -19.35 0.19
C SER A 36 5.51 -19.57 -0.78
N GLY A 37 6.58 -18.80 -0.63
CA GLY A 37 7.84 -19.02 -1.31
C GLY A 37 8.05 -18.24 -2.60
N VAL A 38 7.26 -17.21 -2.91
CA VAL A 38 7.52 -16.37 -4.10
C VAL A 38 8.83 -15.58 -3.96
N GLY A 39 9.52 -15.35 -5.07
CA GLY A 39 10.75 -14.56 -5.12
C GLY A 39 10.50 -13.05 -5.08
N ALA A 40 9.40 -12.58 -5.66
CA ALA A 40 8.98 -11.18 -5.63
C ALA A 40 7.45 -11.03 -5.79
N VAL A 41 6.93 -9.82 -5.54
CA VAL A 41 5.51 -9.48 -5.69
C VAL A 41 5.34 -8.19 -6.49
N VAL A 42 4.30 -8.13 -7.32
CA VAL A 42 3.87 -6.91 -7.99
C VAL A 42 2.75 -6.27 -7.18
N LEU A 43 2.96 -5.02 -6.75
CA LEU A 43 1.95 -4.25 -6.03
C LEU A 43 0.89 -3.70 -6.98
N TYR A 44 -0.27 -3.34 -6.42
CA TYR A 44 -1.31 -2.66 -7.19
C TYR A 44 -0.80 -1.36 -7.81
N SER A 45 -1.22 -1.10 -9.05
CA SER A 45 -1.05 0.19 -9.69
C SER A 45 -1.72 1.28 -8.85
N LEU A 46 -0.95 2.31 -8.53
CA LEU A 46 -1.48 3.55 -7.95
C LEU A 46 -1.75 4.51 -9.11
N PHE A 47 -3.01 4.82 -9.36
CA PHE A 47 -3.38 5.87 -10.30
C PHE A 47 -3.43 7.21 -9.56
N GLU A 48 -2.98 8.30 -10.20
CA GLU A 48 -2.95 9.64 -9.62
C GLU A 48 -4.33 10.07 -9.08
N GLU A 49 -5.39 9.72 -9.78
CA GLU A 49 -6.77 9.99 -9.36
C GLU A 49 -7.13 9.33 -8.02
N GLN A 50 -6.61 8.12 -7.77
CA GLN A 50 -6.85 7.42 -6.50
C GLN A 50 -6.06 8.07 -5.36
N LEU A 51 -4.83 8.52 -5.63
CA LEU A 51 -4.02 9.26 -4.66
C LEU A 51 -4.67 10.61 -4.30
N ARG A 52 -5.12 11.36 -5.31
CA ARG A 52 -5.81 12.65 -5.11
C ARG A 52 -7.10 12.48 -4.30
N ARG A 53 -7.94 11.51 -4.67
CA ARG A 53 -9.16 11.19 -3.90
C ARG A 53 -8.83 10.82 -2.45
N GLY A 54 -7.79 10.01 -2.22
CA GLY A 54 -7.34 9.67 -0.88
C GLY A 54 -6.88 10.89 -0.07
N ALA A 55 -6.11 11.79 -0.68
CA ALA A 55 -5.65 13.02 -0.06
C ALA A 55 -6.81 13.99 0.26
N GLU A 56 -7.77 14.14 -0.65
CA GLU A 56 -8.99 14.94 -0.47
C GLU A 56 -9.85 14.37 0.67
N GLN A 57 -10.05 13.04 0.72
CA GLN A 57 -10.78 12.36 1.79
C GLN A 57 -10.10 12.57 3.15
N ASN A 58 -8.77 12.41 3.21
CA ASN A 58 -8.01 12.60 4.43
C ASN A 58 -8.07 14.06 4.93
N SER A 59 -7.96 15.02 4.01
CA SER A 59 -8.08 16.45 4.31
C SER A 59 -9.47 16.82 4.83
N ARG A 60 -10.53 16.21 4.28
CA ARG A 60 -11.90 16.39 4.77
C ARG A 60 -12.08 15.86 6.19
N MET A 61 -11.56 14.67 6.48
CA MET A 61 -11.60 14.11 7.84
C MET A 61 -10.84 14.98 8.84
N ALA A 62 -9.66 15.48 8.46
CA ALA A 62 -8.88 16.38 9.31
C ALA A 62 -9.60 17.71 9.59
N ARG A 63 -10.25 18.31 8.58
CA ARG A 63 -11.04 19.54 8.74
C ARG A 63 -12.29 19.35 9.58
N ALA A 64 -13.01 18.24 9.44
CA ALA A 64 -14.18 17.95 10.25
C ALA A 64 -13.86 17.92 11.77
N GLY A 65 -12.65 17.46 12.13
CA GLY A 65 -12.16 17.52 13.51
C GLY A 65 -11.81 18.93 14.01
N SER A 66 -11.34 19.84 13.13
CA SER A 66 -11.01 21.22 13.50
C SER A 66 -12.25 22.11 13.66
N GLU A 67 -13.27 21.91 12.82
CA GLU A 67 -14.53 22.67 12.89
C GLU A 67 -15.37 22.32 14.13
N SER A 68 -15.10 21.19 14.81
CA SER A 68 -15.83 20.78 16.03
C SER A 68 -15.54 21.65 17.26
N PHE A 69 -14.56 22.55 17.21
CA PHE A 69 -14.18 23.42 18.34
C PHE A 69 -14.39 24.92 18.05
N ALA A 70 -14.88 25.28 16.87
CA ALA A 70 -14.97 26.69 16.45
C ALA A 70 -15.96 27.51 17.28
N GLU A 71 -17.07 26.91 17.76
CA GLU A 71 -18.06 27.61 18.58
C GLU A 71 -17.62 27.81 20.05
N SER A 72 -16.52 27.18 20.48
CA SER A 72 -16.01 27.30 21.87
C SER A 72 -14.98 28.41 22.07
N LEU A 73 -14.43 28.97 20.98
CA LEU A 73 -13.43 30.03 21.01
C LEU A 73 -14.04 31.44 21.09
N SER A 74 -15.37 31.58 20.97
CA SER A 74 -16.08 32.88 20.98
C SER A 74 -16.72 33.25 22.33
N TYR A 75 -16.43 32.51 23.42
CA TYR A 75 -17.05 32.76 24.73
C TYR A 75 -16.25 33.68 25.68
N PHE A 76 -15.31 34.48 25.17
CA PHE A 76 -14.60 35.48 25.97
C PHE A 76 -14.69 36.87 25.35
#